data_AF-A0A1D6JU12-F1
#
_entry.id   AF-A0A1D6JU12-F1
#
_cell.length_a   1.000
_cell.length_b   1.000
_cell.length_c   1.000
_cell.angle_alpha   90.00
_cell.angle_beta   90.00
_cell.angle_gamma   90.00
#
_symmetry.space_group_name_H-M   'P 1'
#
loop_
_entity.id
_entity.type
_entity.pdbx_description
1 polymer ?
#
loop_
_entity_poly.entity_id
_entity_poly.type
_entity_poly.pdbx_seq_one_letter_code
_entity_poly.pdbx_strand_id
1 'polypeptide(L)'
;MPSSAARALTSVSRAAFSWKPTGRPQQTLAAAVSRSGVGLHSGARVTATLFPTQAGEGRYFLVEGDEEARVAAEVGNAEPLSQLCTTLRRGEGAHTRVRTVEHLLSAMEALGVDNCRIEVSGGDEVPAIECQWVSTFLDDNIYSSKIAPARTFCIFEEVYSYI
;
A
#
# COMPACT_ATOMS: atom_id res chain seq x y z
N MET A 1 -19.17 34.66 -3.20
CA MET A 1 -19.34 33.73 -2.06
C MET A 1 -18.76 32.38 -2.48
N PRO A 2 -17.49 32.05 -2.19
CA PRO A 2 -16.94 30.76 -2.57
C PRO A 2 -17.41 29.67 -1.61
N SER A 3 -17.74 28.52 -2.22
CA SER A 3 -18.33 27.32 -1.62
C SER A 3 -17.41 26.61 -0.61
N SER A 4 -18.05 26.07 0.43
CA SER A 4 -17.52 25.43 1.64
C SER A 4 -16.80 24.08 1.44
N ALA A 5 -16.40 23.70 0.23
CA ALA A 5 -16.05 22.30 -0.08
C ALA A 5 -14.55 21.94 -0.03
N ALA A 6 -13.69 22.71 0.66
CA ALA A 6 -12.23 22.54 0.55
C ALA A 6 -11.44 22.51 1.88
N ARG A 7 -12.02 22.10 3.03
CA ARG A 7 -11.31 22.15 4.34
C ARG A 7 -11.44 20.90 5.22
N ALA A 8 -11.36 19.69 4.67
CA ALA A 8 -11.51 18.48 5.47
C ALA A 8 -10.37 17.46 5.32
N LEU A 9 -9.10 17.88 5.30
CA LEU A 9 -7.96 17.00 5.63
C LEU A 9 -6.80 17.72 6.35
N THR A 10 -6.91 19.01 6.64
CA THR A 10 -5.74 19.82 7.00
C THR A 10 -5.30 19.75 8.47
N SER A 11 -5.89 18.90 9.31
CA SER A 11 -5.57 18.97 10.75
C SER A 11 -5.93 17.70 11.52
N VAL A 12 -5.37 16.55 11.16
CA VAL A 12 -5.01 15.61 12.23
C VAL A 12 -3.71 16.16 12.81
N SER A 13 -3.80 16.79 13.98
CA SER A 13 -2.60 17.32 14.63
C SER A 13 -1.60 16.18 14.82
N ARG A 14 -0.30 16.46 14.69
CA ARG A 14 0.76 15.49 15.06
C ARG A 14 0.66 15.02 16.53
N ALA A 15 -0.22 15.61 17.34
CA ALA A 15 -0.53 15.21 18.70
C ALA A 15 -1.58 14.08 18.77
N ALA A 16 -2.51 13.98 17.80
CA ALA A 16 -3.55 12.95 17.77
C ALA A 16 -3.01 11.56 17.42
N PHE A 17 -1.89 11.53 16.67
CA PHE A 17 -1.31 10.33 16.09
C PHE A 17 0.21 10.36 16.21
N SER A 18 0.80 9.31 16.79
CA SER A 18 2.26 9.16 16.85
C SER A 18 2.72 7.77 16.44
N TRP A 19 3.78 7.71 15.63
CA TRP A 19 4.49 6.48 15.36
C TRP A 19 5.38 6.11 16.55
N LYS A 20 5.30 4.87 17.00
CA LYS A 20 6.12 4.30 18.06
C LYS A 20 6.93 3.13 17.51
N PRO A 21 8.24 3.04 17.84
CA PRO A 21 9.00 1.82 17.60
C PRO A 21 8.37 0.64 18.33
N THR A 22 8.28 -0.49 17.66
CA THR A 22 7.79 -1.75 18.23
C THR A 22 8.90 -2.55 18.94
N GLY A 23 10.16 -2.21 18.68
CA GLY A 23 11.33 -2.97 19.14
C GLY A 23 11.68 -4.19 18.27
N ARG A 24 10.80 -4.61 17.32
CA ARG A 24 11.16 -5.61 16.30
C ARG A 24 11.89 -4.94 15.12
N PRO A 25 12.82 -5.64 14.44
CA PRO A 25 13.38 -5.16 13.18
C PRO A 25 12.31 -5.14 12.08
N GLN A 26 12.44 -4.22 11.13
CA GLN A 26 11.63 -4.18 9.93
C GLN A 26 11.86 -5.44 9.09
N GLN A 27 10.79 -5.91 8.45
CA GLN A 27 10.81 -7.08 7.60
C GLN A 27 10.50 -6.71 6.15
N THR A 28 11.06 -7.47 5.24
CA THR A 28 10.77 -7.45 3.81
C THR A 28 10.74 -8.90 3.29
N LEU A 29 10.40 -9.11 2.03
CA LEU A 29 10.44 -10.44 1.42
C LEU A 29 11.89 -10.94 1.33
N ALA A 30 12.10 -12.25 1.37
CA ALA A 30 13.41 -12.87 1.16
C ALA A 30 13.80 -12.92 -0.33
N ALA A 31 12.79 -13.05 -1.20
CA ALA A 31 12.95 -13.11 -2.65
C ALA A 31 11.74 -12.46 -3.33
N ALA A 32 11.89 -12.16 -4.62
CA ALA A 32 10.78 -11.64 -5.42
C ALA A 32 9.70 -12.71 -5.64
N VAL A 33 8.43 -12.30 -5.60
CA VAL A 33 7.27 -13.17 -5.85
C VAL A 33 6.36 -12.49 -6.85
N SER A 34 5.93 -13.23 -7.88
CA SER A 34 5.03 -12.71 -8.91
C SER A 34 3.72 -13.47 -8.94
N ARG A 35 2.63 -12.76 -9.22
CA ARG A 35 1.32 -13.36 -9.40
C ARG A 35 0.53 -12.65 -10.48
N SER A 36 0.08 -13.42 -11.47
CA SER A 36 -0.80 -12.95 -12.52
C SER A 36 -2.25 -13.34 -12.26
N GLY A 37 -3.18 -12.50 -12.70
CA GLY A 37 -4.61 -12.71 -12.54
C GLY A 37 -5.41 -11.78 -13.44
N VAL A 38 -6.71 -11.65 -13.15
CA VAL A 38 -7.60 -10.71 -13.84
C VAL A 38 -7.96 -9.61 -12.85
N GLY A 39 -7.90 -8.34 -13.25
CA GLY A 39 -8.37 -7.23 -12.41
C GLY A 39 -9.89 -7.28 -12.22
N LEU A 40 -10.36 -7.04 -10.99
CA LEU A 40 -11.77 -7.22 -10.61
C LEU A 40 -12.66 -6.23 -11.38
N HIS A 41 -12.20 -4.98 -11.48
CA HIS A 41 -12.96 -3.89 -12.08
C HIS A 41 -12.60 -3.67 -13.55
N SER A 42 -11.35 -3.90 -13.93
CA SER A 42 -10.87 -3.71 -15.31
C SER A 42 -11.18 -4.90 -16.23
N GLY A 43 -11.27 -6.12 -15.70
CA GLY A 43 -11.29 -7.34 -16.50
C GLY A 43 -9.98 -7.61 -17.27
N ALA A 44 -8.95 -6.79 -17.06
CA ALA A 44 -7.67 -6.91 -17.74
C ALA A 44 -6.82 -8.03 -17.11
N ARG A 45 -6.00 -8.70 -17.93
CA ARG A 45 -4.98 -9.62 -17.40
C ARG A 45 -3.82 -8.79 -16.88
N VAL A 46 -3.59 -8.86 -15.56
CA VAL A 46 -2.60 -8.07 -14.85
C VAL A 46 -1.62 -8.97 -14.10
N THR A 47 -0.43 -8.47 -13.83
CA THR A 47 0.57 -9.15 -13.02
C THR A 47 1.09 -8.21 -11.93
N ALA A 48 1.12 -8.68 -10.69
CA ALA A 48 1.78 -7.99 -9.59
C ALA A 48 3.06 -8.75 -9.20
N THR A 49 4.19 -8.06 -9.19
CA THR A 49 5.49 -8.60 -8.76
C THR A 49 5.98 -7.84 -7.54
N LEU A 50 6.16 -8.54 -6.44
CA LEU A 50 6.60 -8.01 -5.16
C LEU A 50 8.10 -8.26 -5.02
N PHE A 51 8.85 -7.22 -4.70
CA PHE A 51 10.29 -7.28 -4.51
C PHE A 51 10.69 -6.89 -3.08
N PRO A 52 11.73 -7.53 -2.53
CA PRO A 52 12.40 -7.04 -1.33
C PRO A 52 12.91 -5.60 -1.52
N THR A 53 12.83 -4.78 -0.49
CA THR A 53 13.34 -3.40 -0.51
C THR A 53 14.14 -3.05 0.73
N GLN A 54 14.77 -1.87 0.73
CA GLN A 54 15.57 -1.43 1.86
C GLN A 54 14.67 -1.00 3.03
N ALA A 55 15.22 -1.11 4.24
CA ALA A 55 14.53 -0.65 5.42
C ALA A 55 14.26 0.86 5.34
N GLY A 56 13.05 1.27 5.71
CA GLY A 56 12.62 2.66 5.66
C GLY A 56 11.97 3.09 4.35
N GLU A 57 12.00 2.26 3.29
CA GLU A 57 11.30 2.56 2.04
C GLU A 57 9.79 2.37 2.14
N GLY A 58 9.31 1.57 3.10
CA GLY A 58 7.89 1.26 3.23
C GLY A 58 7.37 0.42 2.05
N ARG A 59 6.04 0.44 1.87
CA ARG A 59 5.35 -0.24 0.76
C ARG A 59 5.02 0.77 -0.32
N TYR A 60 5.35 0.50 -1.58
CA TYR A 60 5.03 1.39 -2.69
C TYR A 60 4.80 0.62 -4.00
N PHE A 61 4.01 1.22 -4.87
CA PHE A 61 3.65 0.67 -6.17
C PHE A 61 4.40 1.39 -7.29
N LEU A 62 4.74 0.64 -8.33
CA LEU A 62 5.18 1.11 -9.64
C LEU A 62 4.25 0.50 -10.68
N VAL A 63 3.63 1.34 -11.50
CA VAL A 63 2.73 0.87 -12.56
C VAL A 63 3.48 0.93 -13.89
N GLU A 64 3.38 -0.15 -14.66
CA GLU A 64 4.04 -0.28 -15.96
C GLU A 64 3.76 0.93 -16.84
N GLY A 65 4.82 1.47 -17.45
CA GLY A 65 4.80 2.68 -18.26
C GLY A 65 5.45 3.89 -17.57
N ASP A 66 5.63 3.88 -16.25
CA ASP A 66 6.43 4.88 -15.53
C ASP A 66 7.07 4.26 -14.27
N GLU A 67 8.31 3.79 -14.41
CA GLU A 67 9.07 3.14 -13.32
C GLU A 67 9.59 4.14 -12.27
N GLU A 68 9.55 5.44 -12.55
CA GLU A 68 9.96 6.49 -11.60
C GLU A 68 8.77 6.97 -10.73
N ALA A 69 7.54 6.70 -11.17
CA ALA A 69 6.31 7.03 -10.47
C ALA A 69 6.03 6.12 -9.26
N ARG A 70 6.85 6.26 -8.20
CA ARG A 70 6.59 5.60 -6.90
C ARG A 70 5.30 6.11 -6.26
N VAL A 71 4.25 5.28 -6.24
CA VAL A 71 3.01 5.55 -5.52
C VAL A 71 3.11 4.90 -4.14
N ALA A 72 3.48 5.68 -3.12
CA ALA A 72 3.60 5.18 -1.75
C ALA A 72 2.24 4.74 -1.20
N ALA A 73 2.21 3.61 -0.47
CA ALA A 73 1.01 3.09 0.20
C ALA A 73 0.69 3.88 1.47
N GLU A 74 0.32 5.15 1.29
CA GLU A 74 0.07 6.11 2.35
C GLU A 74 -1.29 6.77 2.16
N VAL A 75 -1.94 7.14 3.27
CA VAL A 75 -3.24 7.83 3.26
C VAL A 75 -3.23 9.08 2.38
N GLY A 76 -2.11 9.80 2.30
CA GLY A 76 -1.97 10.99 1.45
C GLY A 76 -2.07 10.71 -0.06
N ASN A 77 -1.85 9.47 -0.49
CA ASN A 77 -2.03 9.06 -1.89
C ASN A 77 -3.38 8.36 -2.11
N ALA A 78 -4.20 8.12 -1.09
CA ALA A 78 -5.50 7.51 -1.28
C ALA A 78 -6.48 8.48 -1.97
N GLU A 79 -7.10 8.04 -3.07
CA GLU A 79 -8.13 8.83 -3.75
C GLU A 79 -9.37 8.98 -2.83
N PRO A 80 -9.80 10.22 -2.49
CA PRO A 80 -10.89 10.43 -1.53
C PRO A 80 -12.25 9.85 -1.96
N LEU A 81 -12.47 9.75 -3.27
CA LEU A 81 -13.72 9.28 -3.86
C LEU A 81 -13.42 8.09 -4.78
N SER A 82 -12.97 6.99 -4.19
CA SER A 82 -12.81 5.72 -4.90
C SER A 82 -14.05 4.85 -4.69
N GLN A 83 -14.80 4.60 -5.76
CA GLN A 83 -15.96 3.72 -5.71
C GLN A 83 -15.49 2.26 -5.82
N LEU A 84 -16.03 1.38 -4.97
CA LEU A 84 -15.88 -0.08 -4.98
C LEU A 84 -14.51 -0.67 -4.54
N CYS A 85 -13.43 0.11 -4.55
CA CYS A 85 -12.11 -0.35 -4.11
C CYS A 85 -11.27 0.78 -3.50
N THR A 86 -10.13 0.47 -2.89
CA THR A 86 -9.12 1.47 -2.51
C THR A 86 -8.21 1.76 -3.71
N THR A 87 -8.10 3.03 -4.07
CA THR A 87 -7.22 3.49 -5.14
C THR A 87 -6.16 4.42 -4.57
N LEU A 88 -4.90 4.21 -4.96
CA LEU A 88 -3.80 5.12 -4.68
C LEU A 88 -3.42 5.87 -5.95
N ARG A 89 -3.09 7.16 -5.82
CA ARG A 89 -2.62 8.01 -6.91
C ARG A 89 -1.57 9.01 -6.42
N ARG A 90 -0.51 9.20 -7.19
CA ARG A 90 0.51 10.23 -6.98
C ARG A 90 0.54 11.21 -8.16
N GLY A 91 -0.10 12.36 -8.01
CA GLY A 91 -0.16 13.37 -9.07
C GLY A 91 -1.12 12.96 -10.21
N GLU A 92 -0.86 13.46 -11.41
CA GLU A 92 -1.70 13.21 -12.59
C GLU A 92 -1.08 12.14 -13.49
N GLY A 93 -1.90 11.47 -14.31
CA GLY A 93 -1.46 10.41 -15.22
C GLY A 93 -2.05 9.03 -14.93
N ALA A 94 -1.94 8.13 -15.91
CA ALA A 94 -2.43 6.75 -15.78
C ALA A 94 -1.44 5.87 -15.00
N HIS A 95 -0.14 6.02 -15.24
CA HIS A 95 0.93 5.22 -14.61
C HIS A 95 1.26 5.65 -13.17
N THR A 96 0.55 6.67 -12.66
CA THR A 96 0.70 7.16 -11.28
C THR A 96 -0.46 6.72 -10.40
N ARG A 97 -1.32 5.83 -10.89
CA ARG A 97 -2.54 5.36 -10.21
C ARG A 97 -2.57 3.83 -10.15
N VAL A 98 -2.94 3.28 -9.01
CA VAL A 98 -3.14 1.84 -8.81
C VAL A 98 -4.43 1.58 -8.01
N ARG A 99 -5.23 0.63 -8.48
CA ARG A 99 -6.52 0.23 -7.92
C ARG A 99 -6.47 -1.12 -7.19
N THR A 100 -7.46 -1.34 -6.33
CA THR A 100 -7.72 -2.63 -5.67
C THR A 100 -6.55 -3.07 -4.78
N VAL A 101 -5.90 -2.11 -4.11
CA VAL A 101 -4.70 -2.35 -3.30
C VAL A 101 -4.99 -2.97 -1.93
N GLU A 102 -6.23 -2.88 -1.45
CA GLU A 102 -6.64 -3.15 -0.07
C GLU A 102 -6.32 -4.58 0.41
N HIS A 103 -6.59 -5.60 -0.41
CA HIS A 103 -6.38 -6.99 -0.02
C HIS A 103 -4.89 -7.34 0.07
N LEU A 104 -4.09 -6.85 -0.89
CA LEU A 104 -2.64 -7.02 -0.90
C LEU A 104 -2.00 -6.33 0.31
N LEU A 105 -2.37 -5.08 0.57
CA LEU A 105 -1.86 -4.32 1.71
C LEU A 105 -2.30 -4.94 3.05
N SER A 106 -3.52 -5.46 3.13
CA SER A 106 -4.01 -6.20 4.30
C SER A 106 -3.20 -7.47 4.56
N ALA A 107 -2.90 -8.25 3.53
CA ALA A 107 -2.07 -9.44 3.66
C ALA A 107 -0.63 -9.10 4.08
N MET A 108 -0.02 -8.07 3.47
CA MET A 108 1.31 -7.60 3.87
C MET A 108 1.35 -7.16 5.34
N GLU A 109 0.29 -6.51 5.82
CA GLU A 109 0.18 -6.11 7.23
C GLU A 109 0.08 -7.31 8.15
N ALA A 110 -0.80 -8.27 7.84
CA ALA A 110 -0.96 -9.49 8.62
C ALA A 110 0.33 -10.33 8.69
N LEU A 111 1.14 -10.28 7.62
CA LEU A 111 2.41 -10.96 7.50
C LEU A 111 3.62 -10.17 8.05
N GLY A 112 3.42 -8.94 8.50
CA GLY A 112 4.48 -8.09 9.05
C GLY A 112 5.48 -7.54 8.02
N VAL A 113 5.15 -7.54 6.72
CA VAL A 113 6.03 -7.03 5.66
C VAL A 113 6.06 -5.50 5.71
N ASP A 114 7.09 -4.90 6.29
CA ASP A 114 7.19 -3.44 6.46
C ASP A 114 7.62 -2.74 5.16
N ASN A 115 8.51 -3.36 4.39
CA ASN A 115 9.07 -2.77 3.17
C ASN A 115 8.87 -3.70 1.97
N CYS A 116 8.31 -3.18 0.88
CA CYS A 116 8.09 -3.92 -0.35
C CYS A 116 7.89 -2.99 -1.54
N ARG A 117 8.50 -3.31 -2.69
CA ARG A 117 8.22 -2.68 -3.98
C ARG A 117 7.26 -3.57 -4.73
N ILE A 118 6.13 -3.02 -5.15
CA ILE A 118 5.11 -3.75 -5.90
C ILE A 118 5.05 -3.19 -7.32
N GLU A 119 5.50 -3.97 -8.29
CA GLU A 119 5.36 -3.65 -9.71
C GLU A 119 4.06 -4.23 -10.25
N VAL A 120 3.25 -3.42 -10.92
CA VAL A 120 1.98 -3.81 -11.54
C VAL A 120 2.08 -3.61 -13.05
N SER A 121 1.86 -4.68 -13.82
CA SER A 121 1.89 -4.65 -15.29
C SER A 121 0.61 -5.21 -15.91
N GLY A 122 0.36 -4.85 -17.17
CA GLY A 122 -0.85 -5.21 -17.91
C GLY A 122 -2.10 -4.38 -17.54
N GLY A 123 -1.95 -3.37 -16.68
CA GLY A 123 -3.04 -2.50 -16.23
C GLY A 123 -2.67 -1.69 -14.99
N ASP A 124 -3.65 -0.98 -14.43
CA ASP A 124 -3.53 -0.13 -13.23
C ASP A 124 -4.23 -0.75 -12.00
N GLU A 125 -4.40 -2.07 -11.98
CA GLU A 125 -5.17 -2.77 -10.95
C GLU A 125 -4.39 -3.98 -10.44
N VAL A 126 -4.31 -4.12 -9.11
CA VAL A 126 -3.77 -5.33 -8.49
C VAL A 126 -4.70 -6.51 -8.85
N PRO A 127 -4.18 -7.67 -9.27
CA PRO A 127 -5.01 -8.78 -9.70
C PRO A 127 -6.06 -9.19 -8.65
N ALA A 128 -7.29 -9.44 -9.10
CA ALA A 128 -8.38 -9.94 -8.28
C ALA A 128 -8.01 -11.32 -7.77
N ILE A 129 -7.58 -11.33 -6.53
CA ILE A 129 -7.20 -12.50 -5.80
C ILE A 129 -7.88 -12.27 -4.47
N GLU A 130 -8.84 -13.14 -4.14
CA GLU A 130 -9.59 -13.08 -2.88
C GLU A 130 -8.63 -13.34 -1.69
N CYS A 131 -9.03 -14.12 -0.68
CA CYS A 131 -8.21 -14.40 0.52
C CYS A 131 -6.89 -15.17 0.27
N GLN A 132 -6.40 -15.27 -0.96
CA GLN A 132 -5.27 -16.13 -1.34
C GLN A 132 -3.90 -15.43 -1.33
N TRP A 133 -3.77 -14.18 -0.88
CA TRP A 133 -2.41 -13.64 -0.61
C TRP A 133 -1.73 -14.38 0.55
N VAL A 134 -2.51 -14.97 1.45
CA VAL A 134 -2.04 -15.73 2.62
C VAL A 134 -1.87 -17.23 2.34
N SER A 135 -2.20 -17.72 1.13
CA SER A 135 -2.12 -19.16 0.84
C SER A 135 -0.70 -19.68 0.56
N THR A 136 0.32 -18.81 0.61
CA THR A 136 1.71 -19.24 0.56
C THR A 136 2.12 -19.75 1.93
N PHE A 137 2.58 -21.00 2.03
CA PHE A 137 3.10 -21.58 3.27
C PHE A 137 4.14 -20.66 3.88
N LEU A 138 3.88 -20.13 5.08
CA LEU A 138 4.80 -19.24 5.78
C LEU A 138 5.92 -20.06 6.40
N ASP A 139 7.13 -19.95 5.86
CA ASP A 139 8.34 -20.43 6.51
C ASP A 139 9.36 -19.29 6.71
N ASP A 140 10.35 -19.50 7.57
CA ASP A 140 11.34 -18.50 7.93
C ASP A 140 12.21 -18.05 6.74
N ASN A 141 12.20 -18.77 5.62
CA ASN A 141 12.94 -18.41 4.41
C ASN A 141 12.17 -17.44 3.51
N ILE A 142 10.94 -17.06 3.87
CA ILE A 142 10.12 -16.11 3.09
C ILE A 142 10.43 -14.66 3.44
N TYR A 143 11.02 -14.40 4.61
CA TYR A 143 11.30 -13.06 5.08
C TYR A 143 12.79 -12.78 5.22
N SER A 144 13.18 -11.55 4.92
CA SER A 144 14.49 -11.00 5.29
C SER A 144 14.28 -9.88 6.30
N SER A 145 14.91 -10.00 7.47
CA SER A 145 14.96 -8.92 8.45
C SER A 145 16.03 -7.91 8.05
N LYS A 146 15.72 -6.62 8.19
CA LYS A 146 16.65 -5.52 7.95
C LYS A 146 16.77 -4.68 9.22
N ILE A 147 17.95 -4.11 9.43
CA ILE A 147 18.28 -3.33 10.62
C ILE A 147 17.61 -1.95 10.54
N ALA A 148 16.37 -1.88 10.98
CA ALA A 148 15.64 -0.65 11.35
C ALA A 148 14.48 -1.03 12.27
N PRO A 149 14.03 -0.19 13.22
CA PRO A 149 12.88 -0.51 14.03
C PRO A 149 11.60 -0.48 13.20
N ALA A 150 10.78 -1.53 13.28
CA ALA A 150 9.42 -1.50 12.78
C ALA A 150 8.57 -0.57 13.64
N ARG A 151 7.52 0.01 13.05
CA ARG A 151 6.71 1.04 13.70
C ARG A 151 5.27 0.59 13.85
N THR A 152 4.63 1.03 14.92
CA THR A 152 3.18 0.97 15.14
C THR A 152 2.68 2.38 15.41
N PHE A 153 1.37 2.58 15.42
CA PHE A 153 0.78 3.87 15.76
C PHE A 153 -0.13 3.78 16.97
N CYS A 154 -0.25 4.90 17.67
CA CYS A 154 -1.19 5.07 18.77
C CYS A 154 -2.16 6.21 18.42
N ILE A 155 -3.43 5.98 18.73
CA ILE A 155 -4.50 6.99 18.65
C ILE A 155 -4.75 7.46 20.09
N PHE A 156 -4.58 8.75 20.36
CA PHE A 156 -4.68 9.30 21.72
C PHE A 156 -6.02 9.98 22.01
N GLU A 157 -6.79 10.27 20.97
CA GLU A 157 -8.08 10.93 21.05
C GLU A 157 -9.02 10.38 19.97
N GLU A 158 -10.32 10.50 20.18
CA GLU A 158 -11.30 10.09 19.19
C GLU A 158 -11.25 11.02 17.97
N VAL A 159 -11.04 10.45 16.79
CA VAL A 159 -10.94 11.20 15.54
C VAL A 159 -12.20 10.96 14.72
N TYR A 160 -12.98 12.02 14.51
CA TYR A 160 -14.12 12.00 13.61
C TYR A 160 -13.76 12.65 12.28
N SER A 161 -14.23 12.06 11.19
CA SER A 161 -14.27 12.71 9.88
C SER A 161 -15.71 12.81 9.45
N TYR A 162 -16.17 14.02 9.11
CA TYR A 162 -17.45 14.21 8.46
C TYR A 162 -17.25 14.00 6.96
N ILE A 163 -17.96 13.02 6.40
CA ILE A 163 -17.97 12.68 4.97
C ILE A 163 -19.12 13.44 4.31
#